data_AF-A0A841F1G6-F1
#
_entry.id   AF-A0A841F1G6-F1
#
_cell.length_a   1.000
_cell.length_b   1.000
_cell.length_c   1.000
_cell.angle_alpha   90.00
_cell.angle_beta   90.00
_cell.angle_gamma   90.00
#
_symmetry.space_group_name_H-M   'P 1'
#
loop_
_entity.id
_entity.type
_entity.pdbx_description
1 polymer ?
#
loop_
_entity_poly.entity_id
_entity_poly.type
_entity_poly.pdbx_seq_one_letter_code
_entity_poly.pdbx_strand_id
1 'polypeptide(L)'
;MLKIIRLGILFLGVVAVTSGCGGLSNKEKNTYYQKALPIGQEYFKKYYNVEVEFTEFYINIPMSSIILLKGHLENDPYTKVSLYYDFTSLKVKSESGPEDFIKKRKSEEEINSQ
;
A
#
# COMPACT_ATOMS: atom_id res chain seq x y z
N MET A 1 54.07 -33.09 -1.22
CA MET A 1 53.60 -32.53 -2.52
C MET A 1 52.53 -33.48 -3.02
N LEU A 2 51.23 -33.21 -3.12
CA LEU A 2 50.55 -31.98 -3.52
C LEU A 2 49.12 -32.03 -2.89
N LYS A 3 48.94 -31.46 -1.68
CA LYS A 3 47.62 -31.27 -1.05
C LYS A 3 46.90 -30.07 -1.70
N ILE A 4 46.70 -30.09 -3.02
CA ILE A 4 46.17 -28.94 -3.79
C ILE A 4 44.87 -29.32 -4.54
N ILE A 5 44.03 -30.17 -3.95
CA ILE A 5 42.71 -30.53 -4.51
C ILE A 5 41.56 -30.01 -3.62
N ARG A 6 41.78 -28.94 -2.84
CA ARG A 6 40.72 -28.38 -1.97
C ARG A 6 40.62 -26.86 -1.96
N LEU A 7 40.98 -26.18 -3.05
CA LEU A 7 40.87 -24.71 -3.07
C LEU A 7 40.72 -24.09 -4.47
N GLY A 8 39.87 -24.67 -5.32
CA GLY A 8 39.75 -24.23 -6.72
C GLY A 8 38.35 -24.25 -7.32
N ILE A 9 37.29 -24.33 -6.51
CA ILE A 9 35.90 -24.08 -6.96
C ILE A 9 35.21 -23.23 -5.89
N LEU A 10 35.79 -22.05 -5.63
CA LEU A 10 35.17 -20.99 -4.83
C LEU A 10 34.96 -19.75 -5.70
N PHE A 11 34.56 -19.91 -6.97
CA PHE A 11 34.22 -18.79 -7.84
C PHE A 11 33.33 -19.25 -9.00
N LEU A 12 32.26 -20.01 -8.72
CA LEU A 12 31.07 -19.87 -9.56
C LEU A 12 30.35 -18.63 -9.05
N GLY A 13 30.80 -17.49 -9.56
CA GLY A 13 30.14 -16.21 -9.37
C GLY A 13 28.70 -16.34 -9.82
N VAL A 14 27.80 -16.49 -8.86
CA VAL A 14 26.40 -16.14 -9.05
C VAL A 14 26.39 -14.61 -9.14
N VAL A 15 26.79 -14.11 -10.31
CA VAL A 15 26.41 -12.77 -10.71
C VAL A 15 24.92 -12.88 -10.99
N ALA A 16 24.12 -12.79 -9.93
CA ALA A 16 22.70 -12.50 -10.06
C ALA A 16 22.64 -11.10 -10.67
N VAL A 17 22.60 -11.06 -12.00
CA VAL A 17 22.20 -9.88 -12.75
C VAL A 17 20.73 -9.71 -12.41
N THR A 18 20.46 -9.06 -11.28
CA THR A 18 19.15 -8.47 -11.04
C THR A 18 19.06 -7.33 -12.03
N SER A 19 18.44 -7.62 -13.16
CA SER A 19 17.95 -6.65 -14.12
C SER A 19 17.06 -5.66 -13.36
N GLY A 20 17.69 -4.59 -12.87
CA GLY A 20 17.03 -3.44 -12.29
C GLY A 20 16.28 -2.69 -13.37
N CYS A 21 15.16 -3.26 -13.83
CA CYS A 21 14.12 -2.49 -14.48
C CYS A 21 13.59 -1.54 -13.39
N GLY A 22 13.68 -0.22 -13.62
CA GLY A 22 13.60 0.85 -12.60
C GLY A 22 12.25 1.02 -11.89
N GLY A 23 11.73 -0.04 -11.28
CA GLY A 23 10.54 -0.05 -10.44
C GLY A 23 10.84 -0.47 -9.00
N LEU A 24 9.92 -0.14 -8.10
CA LEU A 24 10.00 -0.54 -6.69
C LEU A 24 10.12 -2.05 -6.53
N SER A 25 11.03 -2.48 -5.66
CA SER A 25 11.12 -3.86 -5.22
C SER A 25 9.88 -4.28 -4.42
N ASN A 26 9.64 -5.59 -4.31
CA ASN A 26 8.55 -6.12 -3.49
C ASN A 26 8.68 -5.70 -2.01
N LYS A 27 9.91 -5.58 -1.49
CA LYS A 27 10.16 -5.13 -0.13
C LYS A 27 9.74 -3.68 0.08
N GLU A 28 10.04 -2.80 -0.89
CA GLU A 28 9.61 -1.39 -0.83
C GLU A 28 8.10 -1.28 -0.96
N LYS A 29 7.48 -2.01 -1.90
CA LYS A 29 6.01 -2.06 -2.03
C LYS A 29 5.35 -2.49 -0.72
N ASN A 30 5.85 -3.56 -0.08
CA ASN A 30 5.34 -4.01 1.22
C ASN A 30 5.55 -2.95 2.31
N THR A 31 6.67 -2.24 2.31
CA THR A 31 6.92 -1.15 3.28
C THR A 31 5.88 -0.04 3.15
N TYR A 32 5.53 0.36 1.92
CA TYR A 32 4.47 1.33 1.69
C TYR A 32 3.10 0.80 2.09
N TYR A 33 2.79 -0.46 1.77
CA TYR A 33 1.55 -1.11 2.19
C TYR A 33 1.37 -1.08 3.72
N GLN A 34 2.38 -1.53 4.46
CA GLN A 34 2.33 -1.58 5.93
C GLN A 34 2.18 -0.19 6.57
N LYS A 35 2.64 0.88 5.91
CA LYS A 35 2.45 2.26 6.36
C LYS A 35 1.08 2.83 5.98
N ALA A 36 0.61 2.56 4.75
CA ALA A 36 -0.65 3.08 4.25
C ALA A 36 -1.87 2.39 4.89
N LEU A 37 -1.77 1.11 5.20
CA LEU A 37 -2.86 0.30 5.76
C LEU A 37 -3.50 0.92 7.02
N PRO A 38 -2.75 1.21 8.11
CA PRO A 38 -3.34 1.79 9.31
C PRO A 38 -3.92 3.19 9.08
N ILE A 39 -3.29 4.01 8.22
CA ILE A 39 -3.81 5.33 7.85
C ILE A 39 -5.18 5.20 7.18
N GLY A 40 -5.33 4.23 6.28
CA GLY A 40 -6.60 3.98 5.60
C GLY A 40 -7.70 3.51 6.53
N GLN A 41 -7.37 2.60 7.47
CA GLN A 41 -8.33 2.11 8.45
C GLN A 41 -8.78 3.24 9.39
N GLU A 42 -7.84 4.05 9.86
CA GLU A 42 -8.14 5.23 10.68
C GLU A 42 -9.00 6.25 9.93
N TYR A 43 -8.75 6.48 8.63
CA TYR A 43 -9.55 7.38 7.81
C TYR A 43 -11.03 6.98 7.79
N PHE A 44 -11.34 5.73 7.47
CA PHE A 44 -12.73 5.28 7.42
C PHE A 44 -13.39 5.25 8.80
N LYS A 45 -12.63 4.91 9.84
CA LYS A 45 -13.12 5.01 11.22
C LYS A 45 -13.45 6.46 11.61
N LYS A 46 -12.56 7.40 11.33
CA LYS A 46 -12.71 8.82 11.67
C LYS A 46 -13.88 9.47 10.91
N TYR A 47 -13.90 9.35 9.59
CA TYR A 47 -14.82 10.11 8.73
C TYR A 47 -16.15 9.42 8.46
N TYR A 48 -16.23 8.10 8.61
CA TYR A 48 -17.45 7.34 8.30
C TYR A 48 -17.95 6.48 9.47
N ASN A 49 -17.16 6.35 10.56
CA ASN A 49 -17.47 5.48 11.69
C ASN A 49 -17.71 4.02 11.27
N VAL A 50 -16.87 3.52 10.37
CA VAL A 50 -16.90 2.12 9.89
C VAL A 50 -15.51 1.51 9.91
N GLU A 51 -15.46 0.19 9.98
CA GLU A 51 -14.24 -0.61 9.84
C GLU A 51 -14.14 -1.16 8.41
N VAL A 52 -12.91 -1.23 7.89
CA VAL A 52 -12.63 -1.57 6.50
C VAL A 52 -11.50 -2.59 6.44
N GLU A 53 -11.73 -3.64 5.67
CA GLU A 53 -10.72 -4.62 5.29
C GLU A 53 -10.17 -4.26 3.90
N PHE A 54 -8.87 -3.97 3.83
CA PHE A 54 -8.19 -3.73 2.56
C PHE A 54 -7.58 -5.02 2.02
N THR A 55 -7.93 -5.37 0.78
CA THR A 55 -7.54 -6.62 0.12
C THR A 55 -6.59 -6.40 -1.05
N GLU A 56 -6.50 -5.17 -1.56
CA GLU A 56 -5.67 -4.84 -2.71
C GLU A 56 -4.82 -3.58 -2.46
N PHE A 57 -3.60 -3.59 -2.96
CA PHE A 57 -2.65 -2.48 -2.86
C PHE A 57 -1.93 -2.27 -4.19
N TYR A 58 -1.96 -1.04 -4.68
CA TYR A 58 -1.30 -0.64 -5.92
C TYR A 58 -0.44 0.60 -5.71
N ILE A 59 0.69 0.65 -6.42
CA ILE A 59 1.52 1.84 -6.54
C ILE A 59 1.61 2.17 -8.03
N ASN A 60 1.11 3.34 -8.42
CA ASN A 60 1.12 3.76 -9.81
C ASN A 60 2.22 4.81 -10.06
N ILE A 61 3.42 4.30 -10.34
CA ILE A 61 4.59 5.09 -10.73
C ILE A 61 5.09 4.67 -12.12
N PRO A 62 5.66 5.59 -12.91
CA PRO A 62 5.85 7.02 -12.65
C PRO A 62 4.61 7.87 -12.97
N MET A 63 3.55 7.27 -13.52
CA MET A 63 2.50 7.98 -14.26
C MET A 63 1.64 8.93 -13.41
N SER A 64 1.29 8.55 -12.17
CA SER A 64 0.45 9.38 -11.29
C SER A 64 1.00 9.57 -9.88
N SER A 65 2.08 8.87 -9.50
CA SER A 65 2.69 8.95 -8.17
C SER A 65 1.65 8.86 -7.05
N ILE A 66 0.74 7.89 -7.19
CA ILE A 66 -0.28 7.57 -6.18
C ILE A 66 -0.09 6.16 -5.64
N ILE A 67 -0.52 6.00 -4.41
CA ILE A 67 -0.78 4.70 -3.79
C ILE A 67 -2.30 4.53 -3.72
N LEU A 68 -2.78 3.32 -3.99
CA LEU A 68 -4.19 2.97 -3.94
C LEU A 68 -4.37 1.75 -3.04
N LEU A 69 -5.21 1.89 -2.02
CA LEU A 69 -5.77 0.76 -1.29
C LEU A 69 -7.20 0.53 -1.74
N LYS A 70 -7.57 -0.72 -1.99
CA LYS A 70 -8.97 -1.11 -2.21
C LYS A 70 -9.38 -2.19 -1.22
N GLY A 71 -10.65 -2.17 -0.87
CA GLY A 71 -11.21 -3.03 0.14
C GLY A 71 -12.72 -2.98 0.17
N HIS A 72 -13.27 -3.38 1.30
CA HIS A 72 -14.69 -3.32 1.58
C HIS A 72 -14.94 -3.09 3.06
N LEU A 73 -16.18 -2.72 3.40
CA LEU A 73 -16.56 -2.65 4.82
C LEU A 73 -16.48 -4.04 5.44
N GLU A 74 -16.05 -4.12 6.70
CA GLU A 74 -15.96 -5.40 7.40
C GLU A 74 -17.35 -6.04 7.61
N ASN A 75 -18.36 -5.22 7.90
CA ASN A 75 -19.74 -5.66 8.12
C ASN A 75 -20.58 -5.76 6.84
N ASP A 76 -20.08 -5.24 5.72
CA ASP A 76 -20.73 -5.34 4.40
C ASP A 76 -19.68 -5.46 3.27
N PRO A 77 -19.27 -6.70 2.95
CA PRO A 77 -18.29 -6.94 1.89
C PRO A 77 -18.72 -6.53 0.48
N TYR A 78 -20.01 -6.22 0.25
CA TYR A 78 -20.50 -5.74 -1.04
C TYR A 78 -20.24 -4.24 -1.23
N THR A 79 -20.12 -3.48 -0.14
CA THR A 79 -19.74 -2.07 -0.20
C THR A 79 -18.22 -1.96 -0.39
N LYS A 80 -17.80 -1.83 -1.65
CA LYS A 80 -16.39 -1.64 -2.03
C LYS A 80 -15.96 -0.19 -1.82
N VAL A 81 -14.79 -0.01 -1.23
CA VAL A 81 -14.21 1.31 -0.98
C VAL A 81 -12.76 1.36 -1.42
N SER A 82 -12.24 2.56 -1.65
CA SER A 82 -10.86 2.78 -2.03
C SER A 82 -10.32 4.07 -1.43
N LEU A 83 -9.01 4.10 -1.16
CA LEU A 83 -8.31 5.28 -0.68
C LEU A 83 -7.06 5.55 -1.53
N TYR A 84 -6.94 6.80 -1.97
CA TYR A 84 -5.86 7.29 -2.80
C TYR A 84 -4.92 8.14 -1.94
N TYR A 85 -3.64 7.85 -2.01
CA TYR A 85 -2.61 8.57 -1.27
C TYR A 85 -1.60 9.19 -2.20
N ASP A 86 -1.05 10.31 -1.75
CA ASP A 86 0.20 10.86 -2.26
C ASP A 86 1.34 9.85 -2.05
N PHE A 87 2.03 9.44 -3.12
CA PHE A 87 3.10 8.44 -3.03
C PHE A 87 4.24 8.88 -2.09
N THR A 88 4.61 10.16 -2.09
CA THR A 88 5.74 10.66 -1.31
C THR A 88 5.39 10.89 0.15
N SER A 89 4.25 11.51 0.43
CA SER A 89 3.88 11.95 1.78
C SER A 89 2.92 11.02 2.52
N LEU A 90 2.33 10.03 1.84
CA LEU A 90 1.25 9.18 2.36
C LEU A 90 0.01 9.95 2.85
N LYS A 91 -0.14 11.21 2.45
CA LYS A 91 -1.36 11.97 2.72
C LYS A 91 -2.50 11.43 1.86
N VAL A 92 -3.64 11.17 2.49
CA VAL A 92 -4.89 10.84 1.79
C VAL A 92 -5.27 12.00 0.88
N LYS A 93 -5.47 11.72 -0.40
CA LYS A 93 -5.90 12.69 -1.42
C LYS A 93 -7.41 12.65 -1.61
N SER A 94 -7.95 11.44 -1.67
CA SER A 94 -9.38 11.21 -1.91
C SER A 94 -9.75 9.77 -1.58
N GLU A 95 -11.03 9.57 -1.37
CA GLU A 95 -11.68 8.27 -1.28
C GLU A 95 -12.58 8.00 -2.50
N SER A 96 -12.99 6.75 -2.65
CA SER A 96 -13.99 6.32 -3.63
C SER A 96 -14.81 5.15 -3.08
N GLY A 97 -16.04 5.03 -3.56
CA GLY A 97 -17.02 4.03 -3.14
C GLY A 97 -18.42 4.36 -3.70
N PRO A 98 -19.47 3.64 -3.28
CA PRO A 98 -20.84 3.98 -3.64
C PRO A 98 -21.17 5.42 -3.27
N GLU A 99 -21.87 6.12 -4.16
CA GLU A 99 -22.15 7.56 -4.01
C GLU A 99 -22.85 7.88 -2.68
N ASP A 100 -23.88 7.09 -2.33
CA ASP A 100 -24.64 7.24 -1.09
C ASP A 100 -23.80 6.96 0.17
N PHE A 101 -22.73 6.19 0.04
CA PHE A 101 -21.78 5.95 1.12
C PHE A 101 -20.81 7.13 1.26
N ILE A 102 -20.20 7.57 0.15
CA ILE A 102 -19.21 8.65 0.16
C ILE A 102 -19.82 9.98 0.61
N LYS A 103 -21.06 10.28 0.23
CA LYS A 103 -21.80 11.48 0.68
C LYS A 103 -22.00 11.57 2.19
N LYS A 104 -21.88 10.47 2.93
CA LYS A 104 -22.02 10.43 4.40
C LYS A 104 -20.73 10.80 5.13
N ARG A 105 -19.69 11.23 4.43
CA ARG A 105 -18.43 11.66 5.04
C ARG A 105 -18.68 12.79 6.02
N LYS A 106 -18.31 12.59 7.28
CA LYS A 106 -18.32 13.65 8.29
C LYS A 106 -17.32 14.75 7.92
N SER A 107 -17.70 16.00 8.15
CA SER A 107 -16.79 17.14 8.08
C SER A 107 -15.81 17.16 9.26
N GLU A 108 -14.72 17.92 9.15
CA GLU A 108 -13.79 18.12 10.27
C GLU A 108 -14.49 18.79 11.46
N GLU A 109 -15.44 19.69 11.20
CA GLU A 109 -16.21 20.38 12.25
C GLU A 109 -17.06 19.38 13.05
N GLU A 110 -17.73 18.45 12.35
CA GLU A 110 -18.48 17.38 12.99
C GLU A 110 -17.57 16.48 13.83
N ILE A 111 -16.38 16.14 13.34
CA ILE A 111 -15.45 15.26 14.07
C ILE A 111 -14.87 15.95 15.30
N ASN A 112 -14.52 17.23 15.22
CA ASN A 112 -13.91 17.98 16.33
C ASN A 112 -14.92 18.40 17.40
N SER A 113 -16.23 18.27 17.13
CA SER A 113 -17.31 18.60 18.07
C SER A 113 -17.83 17.38 18.86
N GLN A 114 -17.29 16.18 18.60
CA GLN A 114 -17.60 14.93 19.34
C GLN A 114 -16.65 14.72 20.51
#